data_AF-Q05YD3-F1
#
_entry.id   AF-Q05YD3-F1
#
_cell.length_a   1.000
_cell.length_b   1.000
_cell.length_c   1.000
_cell.angle_alpha   90.00
_cell.angle_beta   90.00
_cell.angle_gamma   90.00
#
_symmetry.space_group_name_H-M   'P 1'
#
loop_
_entity.id
_entity.type
_entity.pdbx_description
1 polymer ?
#
loop_
_entity_poly.entity_id
_entity_poly.type
_entity_poly.pdbx_seq_one_letter_code
_entity_poly.pdbx_strand_id
1 'polypeptide(L)'
;MRSLHFVARSLTAMVLISTGGLLSARAGSLATVTPSARACFASEQPQVCSRALVQAEDLQRKASDLDRYPCQSLLLGLQAEVVMVQLGAGRGAKANETLVAVQRRCHGL
;
A
#
# COMPACT_ATOMS: atom_id res chain seq x y z
N MET A 1 -24.79 22.22 -45.16
CA MET A 1 -24.31 23.60 -44.90
C MET A 1 -24.00 23.69 -43.42
N ARG A 2 -22.72 23.90 -43.13
CA ARG A 2 -22.09 23.94 -41.82
C ARG A 2 -22.06 25.41 -41.40
N SER A 3 -22.26 25.69 -40.12
CA SER A 3 -21.98 26.97 -39.47
C SER A 3 -22.98 28.09 -39.73
N LEU A 4 -23.89 28.32 -38.78
CA LEU A 4 -24.26 29.62 -38.20
C LEU A 4 -25.24 29.31 -37.05
N HIS A 5 -25.27 30.13 -35.99
CA HIS A 5 -25.95 29.87 -34.70
C HIS A 5 -25.13 29.08 -33.67
N PHE A 6 -23.81 29.24 -33.74
CA PHE A 6 -23.00 29.46 -32.55
C PHE A 6 -23.51 30.76 -31.85
N VAL A 7 -23.49 30.79 -30.51
CA VAL A 7 -23.79 31.96 -29.63
C VAL A 7 -25.25 32.16 -29.18
N ALA A 8 -25.66 31.33 -28.22
CA ALA A 8 -26.50 31.72 -27.08
C ALA A 8 -26.28 30.64 -26.00
N ARG A 9 -25.25 30.65 -25.13
CA ARG A 9 -24.98 31.62 -24.05
C ARG A 9 -26.29 32.11 -23.45
N SER A 10 -26.68 31.85 -22.22
CA SER A 10 -25.96 31.41 -21.03
C SER A 10 -27.02 31.04 -19.97
N LEU A 11 -26.59 30.41 -18.87
CA LEU A 11 -27.32 30.22 -17.61
C LEU A 11 -28.21 28.97 -17.56
N THR A 12 -27.59 27.82 -17.33
CA THR A 12 -28.17 26.93 -16.32
C THR A 12 -27.05 26.31 -15.51
N ALA A 13 -27.22 26.44 -14.20
CA ALA A 13 -26.16 26.48 -13.21
C ALA A 13 -25.39 25.17 -13.10
N MET A 14 -24.09 25.38 -12.89
CA MET A 14 -23.10 24.46 -12.36
C MET A 14 -23.66 23.74 -11.12
N VAL A 15 -23.97 22.45 -11.26
CA VAL A 15 -24.19 21.54 -10.13
C VAL A 15 -23.07 20.50 -10.18
N LEU A 16 -21.90 20.92 -9.69
CA LEU A 16 -20.83 20.03 -9.28
C LEU A 16 -21.28 19.33 -8.01
N ILE A 17 -21.94 18.18 -8.13
CA ILE A 17 -22.09 17.25 -6.99
C ILE A 17 -20.78 16.48 -6.89
N SER A 18 -19.80 17.15 -6.30
CA SER A 18 -18.67 16.56 -5.61
C SER A 18 -19.19 15.95 -4.31
N THR A 19 -19.72 14.73 -4.37
CA THR A 19 -19.98 13.92 -3.16
C THR A 19 -19.01 12.76 -3.11
N GLY A 20 -17.98 12.96 -2.29
CA GLY A 20 -17.36 11.89 -1.52
C GLY A 20 -16.59 10.88 -2.36
N GLY A 21 -15.34 11.22 -2.67
CA GLY A 21 -14.34 10.18 -2.78
C GLY A 21 -14.48 9.29 -1.56
N LEU A 22 -14.79 8.01 -1.78
CA LEU A 22 -14.56 6.97 -0.81
C LEU A 22 -13.08 7.08 -0.48
N LEU A 23 -12.76 7.79 0.59
CA LEU A 23 -11.49 7.71 1.26
C LEU A 23 -11.36 6.23 1.61
N SER A 24 -10.73 5.49 0.73
CA SER A 24 -10.21 4.17 1.03
C SER A 24 -9.19 4.44 2.12
N ALA A 25 -9.64 4.44 3.37
CA ALA A 25 -8.79 4.37 4.54
C ALA A 25 -8.02 3.06 4.36
N ARG A 26 -6.88 3.14 3.67
CA ARG A 26 -5.97 2.03 3.49
C ARG A 26 -5.64 1.61 4.90
N ALA A 27 -6.15 0.45 5.29
CA ALA A 27 -5.75 -0.24 6.50
C ALA A 27 -4.31 -0.74 6.28
N GLY A 28 -3.37 0.21 6.19
CA GLY A 28 -1.98 0.01 6.55
C GLY A 28 -2.00 -0.21 8.05
N SER A 29 -2.32 -1.44 8.45
CA SER A 29 -2.19 -1.91 9.81
C SER A 29 -1.32 -3.13 9.81
N LEU A 30 -0.62 -3.34 10.93
CA LEU A 30 0.23 -4.51 11.10
C LEU A 30 -0.56 -5.83 10.91
N ALA A 31 -1.87 -5.80 11.18
CA ALA A 31 -2.80 -6.91 11.02
C ALA A 31 -3.04 -7.32 9.56
N THR A 32 -2.85 -6.42 8.59
CA THR A 32 -2.98 -6.73 7.15
C THR A 32 -1.65 -7.15 6.54
N VAL A 33 -0.56 -6.45 6.88
CA VAL A 33 0.79 -6.72 6.37
C VAL A 33 1.29 -8.10 6.78
N THR A 34 1.01 -8.51 8.02
CA THR A 34 1.49 -9.79 8.55
C THR A 34 1.02 -11.01 7.76
N PRO A 35 -0.30 -11.24 7.59
CA PRO A 35 -0.79 -12.39 6.84
C PRO A 35 -0.44 -12.32 5.35
N SER A 36 -0.38 -11.13 4.74
CA SER A 36 -0.03 -10.99 3.32
C SER A 36 1.45 -11.28 3.03
N ALA A 37 2.37 -10.78 3.86
CA ALA A 37 3.78 -11.11 3.75
C ALA A 37 4.02 -12.61 3.95
N ARG A 38 3.36 -13.22 4.94
CA ARG A 38 3.43 -14.68 5.16
C ARG A 38 2.91 -15.47 3.96
N ALA A 39 1.80 -15.03 3.36
CA ALA A 39 1.25 -15.67 2.16
C ALA A 39 2.19 -15.53 0.95
N CYS A 40 2.86 -14.38 0.78
CA CYS A 40 3.90 -14.23 -0.23
C CYS A 40 5.04 -15.21 0.01
N PHE A 41 5.58 -15.27 1.23
CA PHE A 41 6.71 -16.16 1.55
C PHE A 41 6.38 -17.64 1.40
N ALA A 42 5.12 -18.04 1.59
CA ALA A 42 4.70 -19.43 1.43
C ALA A 42 4.40 -19.82 -0.02
N SER A 43 3.87 -18.89 -0.83
CA SER A 43 3.40 -19.20 -2.19
C SER A 43 4.36 -18.77 -3.29
N GLU A 44 5.22 -17.78 -3.01
CA GLU A 44 6.11 -17.11 -3.95
C GLU A 44 5.39 -16.56 -5.19
N GLN A 45 4.07 -16.45 -5.13
CA GLN A 45 3.25 -16.02 -6.26
C GLN A 45 3.36 -14.50 -6.45
N PRO A 46 3.69 -14.01 -7.67
CA PRO A 46 3.91 -12.59 -7.92
C PRO A 46 2.74 -11.69 -7.49
N GLN A 47 1.50 -12.09 -7.80
CA GLN A 47 0.30 -11.36 -7.38
C GLN A 47 0.13 -11.28 -5.86
N VAL A 48 0.54 -12.31 -5.10
CA VAL A 48 0.45 -12.32 -3.64
C VAL A 48 1.53 -11.42 -3.05
N CYS A 49 2.77 -11.50 -3.57
CA CYS A 49 3.88 -10.66 -3.15
C CYS A 49 3.66 -9.17 -3.48
N SER A 50 3.10 -8.85 -4.64
CA SER A 50 2.72 -7.48 -4.99
C SER A 50 1.74 -6.87 -4.00
N ARG A 51 0.74 -7.63 -3.54
CA ARG A 51 -0.19 -7.19 -2.49
C ARG A 51 0.53 -6.93 -1.16
N ALA A 52 1.44 -7.82 -0.78
CA ALA A 52 2.24 -7.66 0.44
C ALA A 52 3.12 -6.40 0.37
N LEU A 53 3.73 -6.09 -0.79
CA LEU A 53 4.52 -4.87 -0.99
C LEU A 53 3.68 -3.60 -0.80
N VAL A 54 2.52 -3.52 -1.46
CA VAL A 54 1.64 -2.34 -1.36
C VAL A 54 1.21 -2.10 0.09
N GLN A 55 0.84 -3.17 0.80
CA GLN A 55 0.42 -3.05 2.21
C GLN A 55 1.58 -2.67 3.14
N ALA A 56 2.77 -3.25 2.92
CA ALA A 56 3.96 -2.93 3.70
C ALA A 56 4.40 -1.47 3.48
N GLU A 57 4.28 -0.98 2.25
CA GLU A 57 4.54 0.41 1.89
C GLU A 57 3.50 1.38 2.49
N ASP A 58 2.22 1.04 2.45
CA ASP A 58 1.18 1.82 3.13
C ASP A 58 1.46 1.93 4.64
N LEU A 59 1.86 0.83 5.28
CA LEU A 59 2.24 0.82 6.69
C LEU A 59 3.55 1.59 6.96
N GLN A 60 4.52 1.54 6.03
CA GLN A 60 5.79 2.25 6.13
C GLN A 60 5.57 3.77 6.08
N ARG A 61 4.71 4.25 5.17
CA ARG A 61 4.32 5.66 5.11
C ARG A 61 3.62 6.11 6.37
N LYS A 62 2.66 5.32 6.87
CA LYS A 62 2.01 5.58 8.16
C LYS A 62 3.01 5.65 9.32
N ALA A 63 4.01 4.77 9.33
CA ALA A 63 5.07 4.83 10.33
C ALA A 63 5.88 6.13 10.23
N SER A 64 6.14 6.60 9.02
CA SER A 64 6.79 7.89 8.76
C SER A 64 5.95 9.07 9.25
N ASP A 65 4.65 9.09 8.95
CA ASP A 65 3.73 10.16 9.33
C ASP A 65 3.57 10.30 10.85
N LEU A 66 3.84 9.21 11.58
CA LEU A 66 3.80 9.14 13.05
C LEU A 66 5.19 9.27 13.69
N ASP A 67 6.23 9.64 12.94
CA ASP A 67 7.63 9.70 13.38
C ASP A 67 8.15 8.39 14.00
N ARG A 68 7.55 7.25 13.64
CA ARG A 68 7.96 5.90 14.07
C ARG A 68 9.06 5.36 13.16
N TYR A 69 10.16 6.12 13.03
CA TYR A 69 11.28 5.81 12.13
C TYR A 69 11.91 4.42 12.30
N PRO A 70 12.02 3.84 13.52
CA PRO A 70 12.46 2.44 13.65
C PRO A 70 11.54 1.45 12.93
N CYS A 71 10.23 1.69 12.96
CA CYS A 71 9.25 0.86 12.24
C CYS A 71 9.26 1.12 10.74
N GLN A 72 9.41 2.37 10.33
CA GLN A 72 9.59 2.73 8.93
C GLN A 72 10.77 1.94 8.32
N SER A 73 11.93 1.95 8.98
CA SER A 73 13.13 1.24 8.52
C SER A 73 12.93 -0.28 8.50
N LEU A 74 12.28 -0.86 9.52
CA LEU A 74 11.96 -2.29 9.54
C LEU A 74 11.01 -2.69 8.41
N LEU A 75 10.03 -1.84 8.08
CA LEU A 75 9.09 -2.09 6.99
C LEU A 75 9.77 -1.98 5.62
N LEU A 76 10.72 -1.08 5.43
CA LEU A 76 11.59 -1.07 4.23
C LEU A 76 12.39 -2.37 4.11
N GLY A 77 12.93 -2.87 5.23
CA GLY A 77 13.57 -4.19 5.27
C GLY A 77 12.62 -5.31 4.84
N LEU A 78 11.39 -5.32 5.36
CA LEU A 78 10.37 -6.30 4.98
C LEU A 78 10.00 -6.22 3.49
N GLN A 79 9.86 -5.02 2.94
CA GLN A 79 9.60 -4.82 1.51
C GLN A 79 10.74 -5.41 0.66
N ALA A 80 12.00 -5.19 1.05
CA ALA A 80 13.15 -5.79 0.37
C ALA A 80 13.11 -7.33 0.42
N GLU A 81 12.75 -7.94 1.57
CA GLU A 81 12.58 -9.40 1.65
C GLU A 81 11.46 -9.90 0.73
N VAL A 82 10.33 -9.20 0.66
CA VAL A 82 9.22 -9.56 -0.24
C VAL A 82 9.64 -9.48 -1.71
N VAL A 83 10.38 -8.44 -2.11
CA VAL A 83 10.94 -8.34 -3.47
C VAL A 83 11.88 -9.52 -3.76
N MET A 84 12.80 -9.84 -2.84
CA MET A 84 13.76 -10.92 -3.06
C MET A 84 13.07 -12.28 -3.18
N VAL A 85 12.03 -12.54 -2.37
CA VAL A 85 11.20 -13.75 -2.51
C VAL A 85 10.49 -13.78 -3.87
N GLN A 86 9.86 -12.67 -4.28
CA GLN A 86 9.17 -12.58 -5.56
C GLN A 86 10.10 -12.85 -6.76
N LEU A 87 11.38 -12.50 -6.66
CA LEU A 87 12.38 -12.73 -7.69
C LEU A 87 12.96 -14.16 -7.67
N GLY A 88 12.51 -15.04 -6.77
CA GLY A 88 13.12 -16.36 -6.55
C GLY A 88 14.54 -16.28 -5.98
N ALA A 89 14.97 -15.10 -5.53
CA ALA A 89 16.27 -14.83 -4.91
C ALA A 89 16.15 -14.78 -3.38
N GLY A 90 15.10 -15.42 -2.85
CA GLY A 90 14.64 -15.27 -1.47
C GLY A 90 15.71 -15.59 -0.44
N ARG A 91 15.67 -14.88 0.69
CA ARG A 91 16.60 -15.08 1.82
C ARG A 91 16.08 -16.09 2.85
N GLY A 92 15.16 -16.98 2.45
CA GLY A 92 14.64 -18.07 3.28
C GLY A 92 14.23 -17.62 4.69
N ALA A 93 14.91 -18.16 5.71
CA ALA A 93 14.69 -17.84 7.12
C ALA A 93 14.72 -16.33 7.43
N LYS A 94 15.56 -15.56 6.74
CA LYS A 94 15.73 -14.11 6.98
C LYS A 94 14.48 -13.28 6.65
N ALA A 95 13.69 -13.72 5.67
CA ALA A 95 12.41 -13.09 5.35
C ALA A 95 11.42 -13.23 6.52
N ASN A 96 11.34 -14.43 7.09
CA ASN A 96 10.52 -14.70 8.27
C ASN A 96 11.03 -13.97 9.53
N GLU A 97 12.35 -13.90 9.74
CA GLU A 97 12.95 -13.15 10.85
C GLU A 97 12.59 -11.66 10.78
N THR A 98 12.68 -11.07 9.59
CA THR A 98 12.31 -9.67 9.36
C THR A 98 10.84 -9.44 9.64
N LEU A 99 9.96 -10.33 9.17
CA LEU A 99 8.52 -10.27 9.45
C LEU A 99 8.21 -10.38 10.96
N VAL A 100 8.90 -11.26 11.67
CA VAL A 100 8.76 -11.40 13.13
C VAL A 100 9.30 -10.16 13.86
N ALA A 101 10.36 -9.53 13.36
CA ALA A 101 10.87 -8.27 13.92
C ALA A 101 9.86 -7.12 13.76
N VAL A 102 9.23 -7.01 12.59
CA VAL A 102 8.14 -6.06 12.33
C VAL A 102 6.97 -6.31 13.29
N GLN A 103 6.52 -7.57 13.42
CA GLN A 103 5.44 -7.93 14.34
C GLN A 103 5.73 -7.49 15.78
N ARG A 104 6.93 -7.76 16.29
CA ARG A 104 7.30 -7.49 17.68
C ARG A 104 7.56 -6.01 17.99
N ARG A 105 7.99 -5.22 17.01
CA ARG A 105 8.46 -3.84 17.24
C ARG A 105 7.47 -2.77 16.77
N CYS A 106 6.54 -3.15 15.90
CA CYS A 106 5.61 -2.23 15.26
C CYS A 106 4.17 -2.35 15.75
N HIS A 107 3.98 -2.89 16.96
CA HIS A 107 2.70 -2.86 17.65
C HIS A 107 2.12 -1.44 17.70
N GLY A 108 0.80 -1.33 17.55
CA GLY A 108 0.10 -0.05 17.50
C GLY A 108 0.19 0.68 16.15
N LEU A 109 0.74 0.06 15.10
CA LEU A 109 0.57 0.49 13.71
C LEU A 109 -0.54 -0.31 13.01
#